data_AF-A0A9P9NPY3-F1
#
_entry.id   AF-A0A9P9NPY3-F1
#
_cell.length_a   1.000
_cell.length_b   1.000
_cell.length_c   1.000
_cell.angle_alpha   90.00
_cell.angle_beta   90.00
_cell.angle_gamma   90.00
#
_symmetry.space_group_name_H-M   'P 1'
#
loop_
_entity.id
_entity.type
_entity.pdbx_description
1 polymer ?
#
loop_
_entity_poly.entity_id
_entity_poly.type
_entity_poly.pdbx_seq_one_letter_code
_entity_poly.pdbx_strand_id
1 'polypeptide(L)'
;MAQQQQPTLASLIHSLTSLSLPTPTPLFLQPILSPATSSSNRPTPLAVLTATAKHRLLSASITSTPSTPSILAPSTPAFPANITAVRVRERVLAEDVFVQVVDIEDLGRSKWEQIEGLEAERKGETTKGREVIRVVPVEEEPSSAGTQFPTQGQANNQSQGQTGDKASKGPFKLLMQDWKGVMVWGFEVRKVEKVGLPPVMGIGCKMLLRRGTKVARGMVLLEPGGVVVFGGKIDSEDKAWRAGREERLRREVEERGDREGE
;
A
#
# COMPACT_ATOMS: atom_id res chain seq x y z
N MET A 1 2.64 -24.88 -37.21
CA MET A 1 2.51 -23.50 -36.70
C MET A 1 1.29 -23.44 -35.81
N ALA A 2 1.44 -23.27 -34.49
CA ALA A 2 0.29 -23.08 -33.62
C ALA A 2 -0.29 -21.68 -33.86
N GLN A 3 -1.55 -21.60 -34.30
CA GLN A 3 -2.27 -20.33 -34.34
C GLN A 3 -2.32 -19.79 -32.90
N GLN A 4 -1.64 -18.68 -32.64
CA GLN A 4 -1.79 -17.97 -31.37
C GLN A 4 -3.21 -17.44 -31.30
N GLN A 5 -4.07 -18.15 -30.57
CA GLN A 5 -5.43 -17.73 -30.30
C GLN A 5 -5.41 -16.39 -29.56
N GLN A 6 -6.17 -15.42 -30.05
CA GLN A 6 -6.22 -14.10 -29.44
C GLN A 6 -6.74 -14.20 -28.00
N PRO A 7 -6.10 -13.53 -27.02
CA PRO A 7 -6.57 -13.53 -25.65
C PRO A 7 -7.98 -12.95 -25.56
N THR A 8 -8.86 -13.68 -24.88
CA THR A 8 -10.25 -13.25 -24.63
C THR A 8 -10.40 -12.67 -23.23
N LEU A 9 -11.51 -11.95 -22.99
CA LEU A 9 -11.88 -11.48 -21.66
C LEU A 9 -11.91 -12.61 -20.63
N ALA A 10 -12.47 -13.77 -21.00
CA ALA A 10 -12.53 -14.93 -20.13
C ALA A 10 -11.13 -15.44 -19.75
N SER A 11 -10.20 -15.48 -20.71
CA SER A 11 -8.81 -15.89 -20.43
C SER A 11 -8.09 -14.93 -19.49
N LEU A 12 -8.34 -13.62 -19.62
CA LEU A 12 -7.77 -12.61 -18.73
C LEU A 12 -8.36 -12.67 -17.32
N ILE A 13 -9.68 -12.84 -17.19
CA ILE A 13 -10.35 -13.04 -15.90
C ILE A 13 -9.83 -14.30 -15.21
N HIS A 14 -9.70 -15.41 -15.95
CA HIS A 14 -9.17 -16.65 -15.41
C HIS A 14 -7.73 -16.48 -14.91
N SER A 15 -6.88 -15.80 -15.70
CA SER A 15 -5.51 -15.49 -15.31
C SER A 15 -5.44 -14.66 -14.02
N LEU A 16 -6.26 -13.62 -13.89
CA LEU A 16 -6.30 -12.78 -12.67
C LEU A 16 -6.82 -13.54 -11.44
N THR A 17 -7.91 -14.30 -11.59
CA THR A 17 -8.50 -15.08 -10.49
C THR A 17 -7.60 -16.22 -10.02
N SER A 18 -6.79 -16.81 -10.92
CA SER A 18 -5.74 -17.76 -10.53
C SER A 18 -4.68 -17.17 -9.59
N LEU A 19 -4.51 -15.83 -9.62
CA LEU A 19 -3.63 -15.08 -8.71
C LEU A 19 -4.34 -14.64 -7.42
N SER A 20 -5.54 -15.18 -7.15
CA SER A 20 -6.39 -14.78 -6.00
C SER A 20 -6.85 -13.32 -6.04
N LEU A 21 -6.84 -12.68 -7.21
CA LEU A 21 -7.40 -11.33 -7.39
C LEU A 21 -8.92 -11.42 -7.63
N PRO A 22 -9.71 -10.43 -7.17
CA PRO A 22 -11.14 -10.39 -7.43
C PRO A 22 -11.42 -10.20 -8.93
N THR A 23 -12.58 -10.67 -9.37
CA THR A 23 -13.03 -10.51 -10.76
C THR A 23 -13.30 -9.04 -11.09
N PRO A 24 -12.54 -8.40 -11.99
CA PRO A 24 -12.82 -7.04 -12.40
C PRO A 24 -14.00 -6.96 -13.37
N THR A 25 -14.59 -5.78 -13.53
CA THR A 25 -15.67 -5.57 -14.49
C THR A 25 -15.16 -5.63 -15.94
N PRO A 26 -16.01 -6.01 -16.91
CA PRO A 26 -15.65 -5.93 -18.33
C PRO A 26 -15.23 -4.51 -18.75
N LEU A 27 -15.86 -3.47 -18.18
CA LEU A 27 -15.51 -2.07 -18.46
C LEU A 27 -14.07 -1.73 -18.03
N PHE A 28 -13.58 -2.32 -16.94
CA PHE A 28 -12.19 -2.16 -16.51
C PHE A 28 -11.21 -2.89 -17.44
N LEU A 29 -11.57 -4.07 -17.95
CA LEU A 29 -10.67 -4.93 -18.73
C LEU A 29 -10.64 -4.61 -20.23
N GLN A 30 -11.74 -4.12 -20.81
CA GLN A 30 -11.84 -3.83 -22.25
C GLN A 30 -10.74 -2.88 -22.77
N PRO A 31 -10.42 -1.75 -22.10
CA PRO A 31 -9.34 -0.87 -22.54
C PRO A 31 -7.94 -1.49 -22.47
N ILE A 32 -7.80 -2.61 -21.74
CA ILE A 32 -6.53 -3.35 -21.61
C ILE A 32 -6.42 -4.39 -22.74
N LEU A 33 -7.53 -5.07 -23.07
CA LEU A 33 -7.59 -6.03 -24.18
C LEU A 33 -7.45 -5.35 -25.54
N SER A 34 -8.06 -4.18 -25.71
CA SER A 34 -8.11 -3.42 -26.96
C SER A 34 -7.64 -1.98 -26.74
N PRO A 35 -6.32 -1.73 -26.58
CA PRO A 35 -5.82 -0.38 -26.40
C PRO A 35 -6.05 0.44 -27.67
N ALA A 36 -6.65 1.62 -27.53
CA ALA A 36 -6.96 2.53 -28.65
C ALA A 36 -5.71 2.94 -29.48
N THR A 37 -4.52 2.82 -28.91
CA THR A 37 -3.23 3.18 -29.52
C THR A 37 -2.53 2.00 -30.24
N SER A 38 -3.19 0.85 -30.35
CA SER A 38 -2.59 -0.35 -30.97
C SER A 38 -2.58 -0.22 -32.50
N SER A 39 -1.57 0.45 -33.04
CA SER A 39 -1.26 0.48 -34.48
C SER A 39 -0.59 -0.81 -34.98
N SER A 40 -0.21 -1.70 -34.06
CA SER A 40 0.43 -2.98 -34.34
C SER A 40 -0.61 -4.06 -34.62
N ASN A 41 -0.48 -4.72 -35.78
CA ASN A 41 -1.30 -5.87 -36.18
C ASN A 41 -0.94 -7.18 -35.40
N ARG A 42 -0.06 -7.10 -34.40
CA ARG A 42 0.36 -8.24 -33.57
C ARG A 42 -0.45 -8.29 -32.26
N PRO A 43 -1.09 -9.44 -31.93
CA PRO A 43 -1.81 -9.58 -30.68
C PRO A 43 -0.87 -9.52 -29.47
N THR A 44 -1.25 -8.75 -28.46
CA THR A 44 -0.52 -8.64 -27.18
C THR A 44 -0.59 -9.98 -26.42
N PRO A 45 0.54 -10.54 -25.93
CA PRO A 45 0.52 -11.79 -25.17
C PRO A 45 -0.31 -11.70 -23.87
N LEU A 46 -1.01 -12.80 -23.51
CA LEU A 46 -1.84 -12.86 -22.29
C LEU A 46 -1.08 -12.50 -21.01
N ALA A 47 0.21 -12.85 -20.92
CA ALA A 47 1.04 -12.52 -19.76
C ALA A 47 1.20 -11.00 -19.58
N VAL A 48 1.37 -10.25 -20.68
CA VAL A 48 1.49 -8.79 -20.66
C VAL A 48 0.15 -8.15 -20.29
N LEU A 49 -0.95 -8.67 -20.83
CA LEU A 49 -2.30 -8.22 -20.48
C LEU A 49 -2.60 -8.47 -19.00
N THR A 50 -2.25 -9.65 -18.48
CA THR A 50 -2.41 -10.02 -17.06
C THR A 50 -1.60 -9.10 -16.16
N ALA A 51 -0.32 -8.87 -16.49
CA ALA A 51 0.54 -7.98 -15.73
C ALA A 51 0.02 -6.54 -15.72
N THR A 52 -0.46 -6.04 -16.87
CA THR A 52 -1.05 -4.71 -17.01
C THR A 52 -2.34 -4.58 -16.19
N ALA A 53 -3.24 -5.57 -16.28
CA ALA A 53 -4.49 -5.59 -15.53
C ALA A 53 -4.26 -5.69 -14.03
N LYS A 54 -3.33 -6.54 -13.59
CA LYS A 54 -2.92 -6.62 -12.19
C LYS A 54 -2.36 -5.29 -11.72
N HIS A 55 -1.43 -4.68 -12.46
CA HIS A 55 -0.85 -3.40 -12.07
C HIS A 55 -1.91 -2.31 -11.93
N ARG A 56 -2.79 -2.15 -12.93
CA ARG A 56 -3.87 -1.16 -12.90
C ARG A 56 -4.83 -1.40 -11.74
N LEU A 57 -5.17 -2.66 -11.43
CA LEU A 57 -6.05 -3.01 -10.32
C LEU A 57 -5.42 -2.66 -8.97
N LEU A 58 -4.12 -2.92 -8.81
CA LEU A 58 -3.41 -2.63 -7.56
C LEU A 58 -3.20 -1.11 -7.34
N SER A 59 -3.12 -0.33 -8.43
CA SER A 59 -2.93 1.12 -8.37
C SER A 59 -4.23 1.95 -8.33
N ALA A 60 -5.39 1.35 -8.64
CA ALA A 60 -6.68 2.04 -8.64
C ALA A 60 -7.39 1.95 -7.28
N SER A 61 -8.26 2.91 -6.98
CA SER A 61 -9.22 2.77 -5.87
C SER A 61 -10.26 1.70 -6.22
N ILE A 62 -10.55 0.80 -5.28
CA ILE A 62 -11.57 -0.25 -5.47
C ILE A 62 -12.95 0.18 -5.00
N THR A 63 -13.05 1.30 -4.29
CA THR A 63 -14.29 1.79 -3.69
C THR A 63 -15.19 2.37 -4.75
N SER A 64 -16.43 1.88 -4.83
CA SER A 64 -17.45 2.46 -5.69
C SER A 64 -18.02 3.74 -5.06
N THR A 65 -18.04 4.83 -5.81
CA THR A 65 -18.72 6.07 -5.42
C THR A 65 -19.73 6.49 -6.49
N PRO A 66 -20.66 7.44 -6.22
CA PRO A 66 -21.55 7.95 -7.27
C PRO A 66 -20.81 8.54 -8.48
N SER A 67 -19.59 9.06 -8.27
CA SER A 67 -18.75 9.65 -9.32
C SER A 67 -17.76 8.67 -9.95
N THR A 68 -17.52 7.50 -9.34
CA THR A 68 -16.57 6.49 -9.83
C THR A 68 -17.19 5.09 -9.79
N PRO A 69 -17.52 4.50 -10.95
CA PRO A 69 -18.15 3.18 -10.99
C PRO A 69 -17.18 2.10 -10.51
N SER A 70 -17.72 1.05 -9.87
CA SER A 70 -16.94 -0.08 -9.38
C SER A 70 -16.10 -0.73 -10.49
N ILE A 71 -14.80 -0.92 -10.21
CA ILE A 71 -13.90 -1.72 -11.05
C ILE A 71 -14.01 -3.23 -10.80
N LEU A 72 -14.72 -3.63 -9.73
CA LEU A 72 -14.93 -5.02 -9.35
C LEU A 72 -16.35 -5.48 -9.69
N ALA A 73 -16.51 -6.77 -10.00
CA ALA A 73 -17.80 -7.37 -10.27
C ALA A 73 -18.73 -7.27 -9.03
N PRO A 74 -20.04 -7.05 -9.19
CA PRO A 74 -20.99 -6.96 -8.06
C PRO A 74 -21.07 -8.24 -7.20
N SER A 75 -20.68 -9.38 -7.75
CA SER A 75 -20.56 -10.66 -7.04
C SER A 75 -19.33 -10.76 -6.14
N THR A 76 -18.45 -9.75 -6.15
CA THR A 76 -17.26 -9.73 -5.29
C THR A 76 -17.69 -9.66 -3.82
N PRO A 77 -17.26 -10.58 -2.96
CA PRO A 77 -17.57 -10.52 -1.54
C PRO A 77 -17.11 -9.21 -0.91
N ALA A 78 -17.87 -8.75 0.07
CA ALA A 78 -17.64 -7.51 0.81
C ALA A 78 -17.76 -7.80 2.30
N PHE A 79 -17.40 -6.83 3.15
CA PHE A 79 -17.63 -6.98 4.57
C PHE A 79 -19.12 -7.11 4.87
N PRO A 80 -19.50 -7.93 5.87
CA PRO A 80 -20.86 -7.94 6.38
C PRO A 80 -21.19 -6.58 7.00
N ALA A 81 -22.45 -6.12 6.88
CA ALA A 81 -22.86 -4.78 7.33
C ALA A 81 -22.59 -4.50 8.83
N ASN A 82 -22.60 -5.54 9.67
CA ASN A 82 -22.28 -5.46 11.09
C ASN A 82 -20.79 -5.72 11.40
N ILE A 83 -19.90 -5.70 10.38
CA ILE A 83 -18.51 -5.22 10.47
C ILE A 83 -17.92 -4.98 11.86
N THR A 84 -18.24 -3.76 12.28
CA THR A 84 -17.69 -2.96 13.36
C THR A 84 -18.48 -3.13 14.66
N ALA A 85 -19.41 -4.10 14.73
CA ALA A 85 -20.25 -4.30 15.90
C ALA A 85 -19.45 -4.78 17.12
N VAL A 86 -19.09 -3.84 18.00
CA VAL A 86 -18.28 -4.08 19.22
C VAL A 86 -18.95 -5.06 20.20
N ARG A 87 -20.27 -5.16 20.17
CA ARG A 87 -21.03 -6.11 21.02
C ARG A 87 -20.74 -7.56 20.68
N VAL A 88 -20.40 -7.87 19.43
CA VAL A 88 -20.02 -9.22 19.00
C VAL A 88 -18.61 -9.52 19.51
N ARG A 89 -18.48 -10.54 20.37
CA ARG A 89 -17.21 -10.91 20.99
C ARG A 89 -16.18 -11.34 19.93
N GLU A 90 -16.54 -12.33 19.13
CA GLU A 90 -15.69 -12.89 18.08
C GLU A 90 -16.58 -13.45 16.96
N ARG A 91 -16.08 -13.39 15.73
CA ARG A 91 -16.61 -14.10 14.57
C ARG A 91 -15.49 -14.33 13.56
N VAL A 92 -15.81 -15.03 12.48
CA VAL A 92 -14.90 -15.21 11.35
C VAL A 92 -15.53 -14.69 10.06
N LEU A 93 -14.70 -14.26 9.11
CA LEU A 93 -15.15 -13.94 7.75
C LEU A 93 -15.63 -15.21 7.06
N ALA A 94 -16.82 -15.16 6.45
CA ALA A 94 -17.42 -16.30 5.76
C ALA A 94 -16.80 -16.55 4.37
N GLU A 95 -16.24 -15.50 3.77
CA GLU A 95 -15.67 -15.48 2.42
C GLU A 95 -14.35 -14.71 2.42
N ASP A 96 -13.60 -14.84 1.34
CA ASP A 96 -12.41 -14.02 1.09
C ASP A 96 -12.84 -12.58 0.76
N VAL A 97 -12.36 -11.60 1.51
CA VAL A 97 -12.71 -10.18 1.32
C VAL A 97 -11.50 -9.42 0.81
N PHE A 98 -11.62 -8.84 -0.39
CA PHE A 98 -10.59 -7.99 -0.97
C PHE A 98 -10.75 -6.55 -0.49
N VAL A 99 -9.68 -5.98 0.04
CA VAL A 99 -9.68 -4.67 0.70
C VAL A 99 -8.54 -3.81 0.21
N GLN A 100 -8.69 -2.50 0.40
CA GLN A 100 -7.63 -1.51 0.28
C GLN A 100 -7.30 -0.90 1.62
N VAL A 101 -6.02 -0.58 1.85
CA VAL A 101 -5.55 0.11 3.06
C VAL A 101 -5.75 1.61 2.89
N VAL A 102 -6.47 2.23 3.82
CA VAL A 102 -6.78 3.66 3.85
C VAL A 102 -5.87 4.40 4.84
N ASP A 103 -5.51 3.76 5.95
CA ASP A 103 -4.66 4.35 6.99
C ASP A 103 -3.79 3.29 7.69
N ILE A 104 -2.66 3.71 8.25
CA ILE A 104 -1.69 2.87 8.95
C ILE A 104 -1.19 3.61 10.20
N GLU A 105 -1.45 3.05 11.36
CA GLU A 105 -0.93 3.50 12.65
C GLU A 105 0.18 2.55 13.12
N ASP A 106 1.30 3.13 13.55
CA ASP A 106 2.38 2.42 14.23
C ASP A 106 2.16 2.51 15.74
N LEU A 107 1.80 1.38 16.34
CA LEU A 107 1.53 1.28 17.78
C LEU A 107 2.76 0.83 18.56
N GLY A 108 3.86 0.48 17.86
CA GLY A 108 5.11 0.05 18.48
C GLY A 108 5.98 1.19 18.98
N ARG A 109 5.71 2.42 18.55
CA ARG A 109 6.45 3.63 18.95
C ARG A 109 5.52 4.71 19.45
N SER A 110 6.04 5.57 20.33
CA SER A 110 5.28 6.73 20.79
C SER A 110 5.02 7.70 19.64
N LYS A 111 3.92 8.46 19.71
CA LYS A 111 3.61 9.49 18.70
C LYS A 111 4.69 10.58 18.67
N TRP A 112 5.25 10.92 19.84
CA TRP A 112 6.34 11.89 19.96
C TRP A 112 7.61 11.44 19.24
N GLU A 113 8.06 10.20 19.48
CA GLU A 113 9.21 9.60 18.77
C GLU A 113 8.98 9.58 17.24
N GLN A 114 7.74 9.33 16.81
CA GLN A 114 7.39 9.38 15.39
C GLN A 114 7.43 10.80 14.82
N ILE A 115 7.03 11.82 15.58
CA ILE A 115 7.12 13.24 15.20
C ILE A 115 8.59 13.67 15.12
N GLU A 116 9.39 13.37 16.14
CA GLU A 116 10.82 13.67 16.17
C GLU A 116 11.56 13.05 14.98
N GLY A 117 11.25 11.79 14.65
CA GLY A 117 11.82 11.14 13.46
C GLY A 117 11.45 11.83 12.14
N LEU A 118 10.20 12.29 12.00
CA LEU A 118 9.76 13.04 10.81
C LEU A 118 10.43 14.42 10.72
N GLU A 119 10.62 15.11 11.84
CA GLU A 119 11.33 16.38 11.88
C GLU A 119 12.82 16.23 11.55
N ALA A 120 13.47 15.19 12.07
CA ALA A 120 14.86 14.88 11.78
C ALA A 120 15.06 14.60 10.28
N GLU A 121 14.19 13.80 9.68
CA GLU A 121 14.19 13.54 8.23
C GLU A 121 14.03 14.84 7.43
N ARG A 122 13.09 15.73 7.81
CA ARG A 122 12.91 17.04 7.16
C ARG A 122 14.15 17.93 7.27
N LYS A 123 14.82 17.90 8.42
CA LYS A 123 16.05 18.69 8.68
C LYS A 123 17.30 18.06 8.04
N GLY A 124 17.20 16.88 7.43
CA GLY A 124 18.34 16.15 6.90
C GLY A 124 19.29 15.64 7.99
N GLU A 125 18.78 15.50 9.22
CA GLU A 125 19.52 14.99 10.37
C GLU A 125 19.42 13.46 10.37
N THR A 126 20.51 12.79 10.00
CA THR A 126 20.60 11.32 10.11
C THR A 126 21.38 10.98 11.37
N THR A 127 20.85 10.09 12.20
CA THR A 127 21.57 9.63 13.40
C THR A 127 22.33 8.35 13.07
N LYS A 128 23.64 8.34 13.35
CA LYS A 128 24.46 7.11 13.31
C LYS A 128 24.90 6.80 14.73
N GLY A 129 24.12 5.97 15.43
CA GLY A 129 24.38 5.66 16.84
C GLY A 129 23.82 6.72 17.79
N ARG A 130 24.65 7.31 18.65
CA ARG A 130 24.26 8.42 19.55
C ARG A 130 24.57 9.82 18.96
N GLU A 131 25.10 9.87 17.74
CA GLU A 131 25.58 11.10 17.12
C GLU A 131 24.64 11.55 15.98
N VAL A 132 24.26 12.83 16.01
CA VAL A 132 23.46 13.48 14.97
C VAL A 132 24.41 13.99 13.89
N ILE A 133 24.32 13.43 12.69
CA ILE A 133 25.08 13.89 11.53
C ILE A 133 24.15 14.77 10.69
N ARG A 134 24.48 16.06 10.63
CA ARG A 134 23.84 17.02 9.71
C ARG A 134 24.50 16.90 8.34
N VAL A 135 23.73 16.52 7.33
CA VAL A 135 24.20 16.57 5.95
C VAL A 135 24.06 18.03 5.49
N VAL A 136 25.16 18.79 5.52
CA VAL A 136 25.22 20.12 4.90
C VAL A 136 25.32 19.92 3.39
N PRO A 137 24.40 20.47 2.57
CA PRO A 137 24.58 20.52 1.13
C PRO A 137 25.81 21.40 0.83
N VAL A 138 26.85 20.82 0.24
CA VAL A 138 27.94 21.62 -0.33
C VAL A 138 27.37 22.25 -1.60
N GLU A 139 27.10 23.55 -1.55
CA GLU A 139 26.77 24.33 -2.73
C GLU A 139 27.98 24.32 -3.69
N GLU A 140 27.75 23.90 -4.93
CA GLU A 140 28.73 23.93 -6.01
C GLU A 140 28.90 25.38 -6.51
N GLU A 141 30.03 26.01 -6.16
CA GLU A 141 30.56 27.19 -6.85
C GLU A 141 31.63 26.75 -7.88
N PRO A 142 31.69 27.32 -9.10
CA PRO A 142 32.50 26.79 -10.19
C PRO A 142 33.86 27.48 -10.30
N SER A 143 34.98 26.75 -10.23
CA SER A 143 36.22 27.15 -10.93
C SER A 143 37.29 26.05 -11.02
N SER A 144 37.40 25.51 -12.24
CA SER A 144 38.63 25.32 -13.05
C SER A 144 39.86 24.55 -12.54
N ALA A 145 40.07 23.43 -13.25
CA ALA A 145 41.31 22.96 -13.88
C ALA A 145 42.39 22.24 -13.03
N GLY A 146 42.50 20.92 -13.25
CA GLY A 146 43.65 20.10 -12.85
C GLY A 146 43.52 18.65 -13.33
N THR A 147 44.13 18.36 -14.48
CA THR A 147 44.18 17.09 -15.23
C THR A 147 44.72 15.89 -14.44
N GLN A 148 44.05 14.71 -14.46
CA GLN A 148 44.66 13.38 -14.64
C GLN A 148 43.61 12.22 -14.78
N PHE A 149 43.70 11.55 -15.94
CA PHE A 149 43.27 10.23 -16.45
C PHE A 149 42.10 9.38 -15.85
N PRO A 150 41.30 8.71 -16.71
CA PRO A 150 40.15 7.90 -16.31
C PRO A 150 40.52 6.42 -16.10
N THR A 151 40.03 5.82 -15.02
CA THR A 151 39.82 4.36 -14.95
C THR A 151 38.34 4.11 -14.71
N GLN A 152 37.75 3.36 -15.64
CA GLN A 152 36.36 2.91 -15.62
C GLN A 152 36.11 2.03 -14.39
N GLY A 153 35.25 2.52 -13.50
CA GLY A 153 34.50 1.73 -12.55
C GLY A 153 33.11 2.33 -12.46
N GLN A 154 32.15 1.77 -13.19
CA GLN A 154 30.73 2.11 -13.06
C GLN A 154 30.27 1.75 -11.64
N ALA A 155 30.39 2.69 -10.72
CA ALA A 155 29.71 2.64 -9.43
C ALA A 155 28.26 3.09 -9.66
N ASN A 156 27.38 2.08 -9.67
CA ASN A 156 25.95 2.23 -9.59
C ASN A 156 25.58 3.21 -8.47
N ASN A 157 24.75 4.18 -8.80
CA ASN A 157 24.17 5.16 -7.88
C ASN A 157 23.10 4.48 -7.02
N GLN A 158 23.52 3.56 -6.14
CA GLN A 158 22.72 2.90 -5.12
C GLN A 158 23.49 2.91 -3.79
N SER A 159 23.90 4.09 -3.34
CA SER A 159 24.13 4.32 -1.91
C SER A 159 22.77 4.58 -1.25
N GLN A 160 21.94 3.53 -1.16
CA GLN A 160 21.02 3.39 -0.03
C GLN A 160 21.89 3.21 1.21
N GLY A 161 22.37 4.34 1.74
CA GLY A 161 22.98 4.41 3.05
C GLY A 161 21.97 3.83 4.03
N GLN A 162 22.32 2.66 4.57
CA GLN A 162 21.75 2.09 5.78
C GLN A 162 21.96 3.09 6.92
N THR A 163 21.09 4.09 7.01
CA THR A 163 20.87 4.80 8.26
C THR A 163 20.02 3.87 9.11
N GLY A 164 20.60 3.45 10.23
CA GLY A 164 19.97 2.57 11.21
C GLY A 164 18.85 3.27 11.98
N ASP A 165 17.95 3.95 11.29
CA ASP A 165 16.61 4.14 11.82
C ASP A 165 16.01 2.74 11.91
N LYS A 166 15.76 2.31 13.15
CA LYS A 166 14.95 1.13 13.42
C LYS A 166 13.56 1.42 12.89
N ALA A 167 13.35 1.25 11.59
CA ALA A 167 12.02 1.25 10.99
C ALA A 167 11.16 0.35 11.87
N SER A 168 10.07 0.91 12.41
CA SER A 168 9.25 0.20 13.39
C SER A 168 8.88 -1.16 12.86
N LYS A 169 8.95 -2.16 13.73
CA LYS A 169 8.56 -3.53 13.39
C LYS A 169 7.07 -3.77 13.64
N GLY A 170 6.35 -2.76 14.13
CA GLY A 170 4.96 -2.83 14.55
C GLY A 170 4.83 -3.06 16.07
N PRO A 171 3.63 -3.43 16.56
CA PRO A 171 2.46 -3.82 15.78
C PRO A 171 1.83 -2.64 15.04
N PHE A 172 1.26 -2.91 13.87
CA PHE A 172 0.52 -1.93 13.08
C PHE A 172 -1.00 -2.09 13.22
N LYS A 173 -1.71 -0.97 13.18
CA LYS A 173 -3.16 -0.90 13.09
C LYS A 173 -3.54 -0.29 11.74
N LEU A 174 -4.35 -1.00 10.96
CA LEU A 174 -4.68 -0.64 9.59
C LEU A 174 -6.16 -0.27 9.49
N LEU A 175 -6.48 0.87 8.89
CA LEU A 175 -7.84 1.13 8.44
C LEU A 175 -7.98 0.53 7.05
N MET A 176 -8.88 -0.43 6.90
CA MET A 176 -9.12 -1.11 5.62
C MET A 176 -10.52 -0.81 5.13
N GLN A 177 -10.67 -0.74 3.81
CA GLN A 177 -11.94 -0.48 3.15
C GLN A 177 -12.20 -1.53 2.07
N ASP A 178 -13.44 -2.05 2.01
CA ASP A 178 -13.86 -2.90 0.89
C ASP A 178 -14.38 -2.08 -0.30
N TRP A 179 -14.72 -2.75 -1.40
CA TRP A 179 -15.21 -2.09 -2.61
C TRP A 179 -16.57 -1.38 -2.45
N LYS A 180 -17.34 -1.72 -1.41
CA LYS A 180 -18.60 -1.05 -1.06
C LYS A 180 -18.37 0.18 -0.17
N GLY A 181 -17.13 0.47 0.19
CA GLY A 181 -16.75 1.58 1.05
C GLY A 181 -16.86 1.29 2.54
N VAL A 182 -17.17 0.04 2.94
CA VAL A 182 -17.25 -0.35 4.36
C VAL A 182 -15.84 -0.35 4.93
N MET A 183 -15.64 0.45 5.98
CA MET A 183 -14.35 0.58 6.66
C MET A 183 -14.31 -0.23 7.95
N VAL A 184 -13.18 -0.86 8.20
CA VAL A 184 -12.92 -1.61 9.44
C VAL A 184 -11.46 -1.48 9.85
N TRP A 185 -11.23 -1.35 11.16
CA TRP A 185 -9.89 -1.41 11.71
C TRP A 185 -9.40 -2.86 11.78
N GLY A 186 -8.16 -3.09 11.39
CA GLY A 186 -7.43 -4.32 11.61
C GLY A 186 -6.24 -4.09 12.54
N PHE A 187 -5.94 -5.08 13.37
CA PHE A 187 -4.81 -5.04 14.30
C PHE A 187 -3.84 -6.18 13.98
N GLU A 188 -2.56 -5.87 13.83
CA GLU A 188 -1.49 -6.86 13.65
C GLU A 188 -1.24 -7.62 14.97
N VAL A 189 -1.97 -8.72 15.17
CA VAL A 189 -1.83 -9.58 16.36
C VAL A 189 -0.57 -10.45 16.26
N ARG A 190 -0.20 -10.82 15.03
CA ARG A 190 1.09 -11.46 14.71
C ARG A 190 1.70 -10.77 13.52
N LYS A 191 3.05 -10.74 13.47
CA LYS A 191 3.80 -10.07 12.40
C LYS A 191 3.35 -10.56 11.02
N VAL A 192 2.75 -9.68 10.22
CA VAL A 192 2.39 -9.95 8.83
C VAL A 192 3.48 -9.37 7.93
N GLU A 193 4.01 -10.19 7.03
CA GLU A 193 5.04 -9.73 6.09
C GLU A 193 4.48 -8.60 5.20
N LYS A 194 5.32 -7.62 4.89
CA LYS A 194 4.98 -6.44 4.05
C LYS A 194 3.98 -5.48 4.68
N VAL A 195 3.56 -5.68 5.93
CA VAL A 195 2.85 -4.66 6.71
C VAL A 195 3.86 -3.77 7.44
N GLY A 196 3.75 -2.47 7.19
CA GLY A 196 4.55 -1.43 7.83
C GLY A 196 4.18 -0.03 7.35
N LEU A 197 4.80 1.00 7.91
CA LEU A 197 4.64 2.35 7.41
C LEU A 197 5.25 2.49 6.01
N PRO A 198 4.75 3.41 5.16
CA PRO A 198 5.40 3.71 3.90
C PRO A 198 6.89 4.07 4.11
N PRO A 199 7.83 3.58 3.27
CA PRO A 199 7.63 2.95 1.97
C PRO A 199 7.38 1.43 1.98
N VAL A 200 7.31 0.77 3.14
CA VAL A 200 7.10 -0.69 3.21
C VAL A 200 5.74 -1.09 2.62
N MET A 201 4.69 -0.38 3.01
CA MET A 201 3.34 -0.51 2.48
C MET A 201 2.85 0.87 2.06
N GLY A 202 2.40 1.03 0.82
CA GLY A 202 1.80 2.28 0.36
C GLY A 202 0.33 2.39 0.76
N ILE A 203 -0.18 3.61 0.87
CA ILE A 203 -1.61 3.85 1.05
C ILE A 203 -2.35 3.51 -0.24
N GLY A 204 -3.50 2.84 -0.10
CA GLY A 204 -4.21 2.18 -1.19
C GLY A 204 -3.70 0.78 -1.50
N CYS A 205 -2.75 0.23 -0.73
CA CYS A 205 -2.27 -1.15 -0.86
C CYS A 205 -3.45 -2.14 -0.83
N LYS A 206 -3.44 -3.14 -1.72
CA LYS A 206 -4.48 -4.16 -1.81
C LYS A 206 -4.11 -5.41 -1.02
N MET A 207 -5.10 -5.92 -0.31
CA MET A 207 -4.96 -7.10 0.54
C MET A 207 -6.17 -8.03 0.37
N LEU A 208 -5.95 -9.34 0.54
CA LEU A 208 -7.00 -10.34 0.71
C LEU A 208 -7.07 -10.73 2.17
N LEU A 209 -8.23 -10.59 2.79
CA LEU A 209 -8.55 -11.23 4.05
C LEU A 209 -9.19 -12.57 3.73
N ARG A 210 -8.52 -13.67 4.07
CA ARG A 210 -9.01 -15.01 3.76
C ARG A 210 -10.25 -15.35 4.59
N ARG A 211 -11.11 -16.19 4.03
CA ARG A 211 -12.16 -16.89 4.75
C ARG A 211 -11.59 -17.50 6.03
N GLY A 212 -12.30 -17.35 7.13
CA GLY A 212 -11.84 -17.78 8.45
C GLY A 212 -11.04 -16.72 9.22
N THR A 213 -10.68 -15.59 8.61
CA THR A 213 -10.03 -14.48 9.32
C THR A 213 -10.90 -14.00 10.46
N LYS A 214 -10.31 -13.88 11.65
CA LYS A 214 -11.03 -13.53 12.87
C LYS A 214 -11.34 -12.05 12.94
N VAL A 215 -12.52 -11.75 13.47
CA VAL A 215 -12.96 -10.40 13.80
C VAL A 215 -13.44 -10.42 15.24
N ALA A 216 -12.81 -9.63 16.10
CA ALA A 216 -13.17 -9.52 17.50
C ALA A 216 -13.52 -8.08 17.83
N ARG A 217 -14.66 -7.87 18.50
CA ARG A 217 -15.10 -6.53 18.94
C ARG A 217 -15.10 -5.48 17.82
N GLY A 218 -15.45 -5.90 16.60
CA GLY A 218 -15.48 -5.01 15.44
C GLY A 218 -14.12 -4.73 14.78
N MET A 219 -13.05 -5.42 15.19
CA MET A 219 -11.71 -5.30 14.63
C MET A 219 -11.25 -6.60 13.96
N VAL A 220 -10.63 -6.49 12.79
CA VAL A 220 -10.02 -7.64 12.11
C VAL A 220 -8.70 -8.00 12.80
N LEU A 221 -8.50 -9.27 13.13
CA LEU A 221 -7.26 -9.75 13.71
C LEU A 221 -6.33 -10.22 12.58
N LEU A 222 -5.30 -9.42 12.31
CA LEU A 222 -4.36 -9.69 11.22
C LEU A 222 -3.28 -10.65 11.72
N GLU A 223 -3.22 -11.81 11.06
CA GLU A 223 -2.21 -12.84 11.28
C GLU A 223 -1.74 -13.39 9.91
N PRO A 224 -0.49 -13.87 9.78
CA PRO A 224 0.07 -14.34 8.50
C PRO A 224 -0.76 -15.35 7.73
N GLY A 225 -1.46 -16.25 8.44
CA GLY A 225 -2.29 -17.28 7.80
C GLY A 225 -3.61 -16.75 7.20
N GLY A 226 -4.09 -15.60 7.69
CA GLY A 226 -5.38 -15.02 7.31
C GLY A 226 -5.29 -13.92 6.26
N VAL A 227 -4.08 -13.49 5.87
CA VAL A 227 -3.89 -12.28 5.06
C VAL A 227 -2.93 -12.54 3.91
N VAL A 228 -3.27 -12.04 2.72
CA VAL A 228 -2.37 -11.95 1.57
C VAL A 228 -2.19 -10.48 1.19
N VAL A 229 -0.96 -10.00 1.19
CA VAL A 229 -0.63 -8.62 0.78
C VAL A 229 -0.20 -8.64 -0.69
N PHE A 230 -1.00 -8.00 -1.57
CA PHE A 230 -0.65 -7.87 -2.98
C PHE A 230 0.23 -6.65 -3.29
N GLY A 231 0.22 -5.65 -2.41
CA GLY A 231 0.93 -4.40 -2.60
C GLY A 231 0.12 -3.39 -3.42
N GLY A 232 0.83 -2.53 -4.15
CA GLY A 232 0.24 -1.39 -4.84
C GLY A 232 0.07 -0.18 -3.91
N LYS A 233 -0.37 0.92 -4.51
CA LYS A 233 -0.70 2.18 -3.83
C LYS A 233 -1.56 3.04 -4.74
N ILE A 234 -2.31 3.96 -4.16
CA ILE A 234 -3.01 5.01 -4.88
C ILE A 234 -2.17 6.27 -4.69
N ASP A 235 -1.46 6.70 -5.74
CA ASP A 235 -0.40 7.71 -5.63
C ASP A 235 -0.84 9.03 -4.99
N SER A 236 -2.05 9.49 -5.31
CA SER A 236 -2.63 10.69 -4.70
C SER A 236 -2.88 10.53 -3.20
N GLU A 237 -3.38 9.37 -2.78
CA GLU A 237 -3.69 9.06 -1.38
C GLU A 237 -2.42 8.85 -0.58
N ASP A 238 -1.44 8.10 -1.11
CA ASP A 238 -0.13 7.89 -0.48
C ASP A 238 0.62 9.20 -0.27
N LYS A 239 0.63 10.07 -1.30
CA LYS A 239 1.24 11.39 -1.20
C LYS A 239 0.56 12.27 -0.16
N ALA A 240 -0.78 12.35 -0.19
CA ALA A 240 -1.54 13.17 0.76
C ALA A 240 -1.38 12.66 2.20
N TRP A 241 -1.43 11.33 2.38
CA TRP A 241 -1.26 10.72 3.69
C TRP A 241 0.12 11.02 4.29
N ARG A 242 1.19 10.87 3.49
CA ARG A 242 2.58 11.16 3.92
C ARG A 242 2.75 12.63 4.29
N ALA A 243 2.26 13.53 3.43
CA ALA A 243 2.36 14.97 3.66
C ALA A 243 1.65 15.41 4.96
N GLY A 244 0.47 14.86 5.23
CA GLY A 244 -0.30 15.20 6.43
C GLY A 244 0.04 14.39 7.69
N ARG A 245 0.99 13.46 7.65
CA ARG A 245 1.22 12.50 8.74
C ARG A 245 1.67 13.19 10.04
N GLU A 246 2.62 14.11 9.93
CA GLU A 246 3.18 14.80 11.10
C GLU A 246 2.12 15.67 11.80
N GLU A 247 1.33 16.41 11.03
CA GLU A 247 0.24 17.24 11.55
C GLU A 247 -0.81 16.39 12.27
N ARG A 248 -1.22 15.26 11.69
CA ARG A 248 -2.15 14.32 12.35
C ARG A 248 -1.59 13.82 13.68
N LEU A 249 -0.32 13.41 13.71
CA LEU A 249 0.32 12.94 14.93
C LEU A 249 0.37 14.01 16.02
N ARG A 250 0.69 15.27 15.68
CA ARG A 250 0.69 16.38 16.64
C ARG A 250 -0.69 16.63 17.23
N ARG A 251 -1.71 16.74 16.36
CA ARG A 251 -3.10 16.93 16.80
C ARG A 251 -3.55 15.84 17.76
N GLU A 252 -3.22 14.60 17.47
CA GLU A 252 -3.59 13.48 18.35
C GLU A 252 -2.83 13.43 19.69
N VAL A 253 -1.67 14.08 19.80
CA VAL A 253 -0.94 14.24 21.06
C VAL A 253 -1.58 15.34 21.89
N GLU A 254 -1.91 16.47 21.25
CA GLU A 254 -2.61 17.60 21.87
C GLU A 254 -3.98 17.18 22.44
N GLU A 255 -4.83 16.54 21.62
CA GLU A 255 -6.14 16.04 22.05
C GLU A 255 -6.07 15.04 23.21
N ARG A 256 -4.94 14.34 23.39
CA ARG A 256 -4.74 13.41 24.50
C ARG A 256 -4.31 14.14 25.77
N GLY A 257 -3.44 15.13 25.65
CA GLY A 257 -3.01 15.96 26.78
C GLY A 257 -4.19 16.67 27.44
N ASP A 258 -5.13 17.18 26.63
CA ASP A 258 -6.34 17.84 27.13
C ASP A 258 -7.24 16.90 27.94
N ARG A 259 -7.36 15.61 27.54
CA ARG A 259 -8.17 14.62 28.25
C ARG A 259 -7.56 14.10 29.55
N GLU A 260 -6.24 14.19 29.70
CA GLU A 260 -5.54 13.77 30.92
C GLU A 260 -5.45 14.92 31.95
N GLY A 261 -5.80 16.15 31.54
CA GLY A 261 -5.86 17.35 32.38
C GLY A 261 -7.24 17.71 32.94
N GLU A 262 -8.30 16.99 32.56
CA GLU A 262 -9.65 17.04 33.15
C GLU A 262 -9.89 15.91 34.16
#